data_AF-A0A924NJP9-F1
#
_entry.id   AF-A0A924NJP9-F1
#
_cell.length_a   1.000
_cell.length_b   1.000
_cell.length_c   1.000
_cell.angle_alpha   90.00
_cell.angle_beta   90.00
_cell.angle_gamma   90.00
#
_symmetry.space_group_name_H-M   'P 1'
#
loop_
_entity.id
_entity.type
_entity.pdbx_description
1 polymer ?
#
loop_
_entity_poly.entity_id
_entity_poly.type
_entity_poly.pdbx_seq_one_letter_code
_entity_poly.pdbx_strand_id
1 'polypeptide(L)' 'MCTTEAPDSVVVCDVSLPDVRRLVGELAGVVLTHLPYEGTRVQNTGGTATPAFRDALSQALAPHGGSLS' A
#
# COMPACT_ATOMS: atom_id res chain seq x y z
N MET A 1 0.22 12.99 -8.42
CA MET A 1 1.57 13.13 -7.83
C MET A 1 1.40 13.20 -6.32
N CYS A 2 1.54 12.08 -5.64
CA CYS A 2 1.55 11.97 -4.18
C CYS A 2 2.22 10.62 -3.88
N THR A 3 3.52 10.62 -3.61
CA THR A 3 4.22 9.45 -3.07
C THR A 3 5.14 9.96 -1.97
N THR A 4 4.57 10.15 -0.78
CA THR A 4 5.38 10.09 0.43
C THR A 4 5.61 8.61 0.71
N GLU A 5 6.63 8.05 0.05
CA GLU A 5 7.13 6.72 0.39
C GLU A 5 8.00 6.83 1.63
N ALA A 6 7.55 6.20 2.71
CA ALA A 6 8.43 5.78 3.79
C ALA A 6 8.70 4.28 3.61
N PRO A 7 9.84 3.75 4.08
CA PRO A 7 10.20 2.35 3.92
C PRO A 7 9.11 1.37 4.40
N ASP A 8 8.33 1.77 5.42
CA ASP A 8 7.27 0.96 6.01
C ASP A 8 5.86 1.54 5.78
N SER A 9 5.71 2.59 4.98
CA SER A 9 4.38 3.15 4.68
C SER A 9 4.32 3.81 3.31
N VAL A 10 3.26 3.52 2.56
CA VAL A 10 2.99 4.13 1.25
C VAL A 10 1.60 4.72 1.25
N VAL A 11 1.47 5.97 0.81
CA VAL A 11 0.16 6.57 0.53
C VAL A 11 -0.19 6.26 -0.93
N VAL A 12 -1.30 5.57 -1.12
CA VAL A 12 -1.78 5.18 -2.43
C VAL A 12 -2.96 6.07 -2.80
N CYS A 13 -2.79 6.84 -3.88
CA CYS A 13 -3.81 7.74 -4.41
C CYS A 13 -4.53 7.05 -5.56
N ASP A 14 -5.85 7.20 -5.61
CA ASP A 14 -6.63 6.87 -6.82
C ASP A 14 -6.68 5.38 -7.20
N VAL A 15 -6.61 4.48 -6.19
CA VAL A 15 -6.65 3.04 -6.41
C VAL A 15 -7.90 2.45 -5.78
N SER A 16 -8.56 1.57 -6.53
CA SER A 16 -9.66 0.77 -6.05
C SER A 16 -9.25 0.02 -4.76
N LEU A 17 -9.74 0.51 -3.63
CA LEU A 17 -9.58 -0.08 -2.28
C LEU A 17 -9.75 -1.62 -2.23
N PRO A 18 -10.62 -2.27 -3.03
CA PRO A 18 -10.75 -3.72 -3.03
C PRO A 18 -9.44 -4.47 -3.31
N ASP A 19 -8.62 -4.02 -4.26
CA ASP A 19 -7.41 -4.74 -4.67
C ASP A 19 -6.29 -4.61 -3.62
N VAL A 20 -6.12 -3.41 -3.08
CA VAL A 20 -5.17 -3.13 -1.98
C VAL A 20 -5.55 -3.93 -0.75
N ARG A 21 -6.85 -4.03 -0.44
CA ARG A 21 -7.33 -4.79 0.71
C ARG A 21 -7.17 -6.30 0.52
N ARG A 22 -7.35 -6.80 -0.71
CA ARG A 22 -7.17 -8.21 -1.04
C ARG A 22 -5.71 -8.67 -0.97
N LEU A 23 -4.78 -7.86 -1.49
CA LEU A 23 -3.38 -8.29 -1.62
C LEU A 23 -2.51 -7.87 -0.43
N VAL A 24 -2.76 -6.67 0.12
CA VAL A 24 -1.92 -6.10 1.18
C VAL A 24 -2.63 -6.18 2.53
N GLY A 25 -3.96 -6.05 2.55
CA GLY A 25 -4.76 -6.20 3.78
C GLY A 25 -4.77 -7.61 4.37
N GLU A 26 -4.36 -8.63 3.61
CA GLU A 26 -4.21 -10.01 4.09
C GLU A 26 -2.85 -10.27 4.79
N LEU A 27 -1.89 -9.34 4.66
CA LEU A 27 -0.60 -9.46 5.30
C LEU A 27 -0.69 -9.14 6.81
N ALA A 28 -0.02 -9.96 7.62
CA ALA A 28 0.04 -9.73 9.06
C ALA A 28 0.74 -8.41 9.37
N GLY A 29 0.13 -7.59 10.23
CA GLY A 29 0.68 -6.30 10.62
C GLY A 29 0.63 -5.23 9.52
N VAL A 30 -0.29 -5.33 8.57
CA VAL A 30 -0.60 -4.21 7.67
C VAL A 30 -1.82 -3.44 8.18
N VAL A 31 -1.71 -2.12 8.16
CA VAL A 31 -2.77 -1.18 8.51
C VAL A 31 -3.13 -0.32 7.29
N LEU A 32 -4.43 -0.21 7.02
CA LEU A 32 -4.98 0.65 5.97
C LEU A 32 -5.67 1.84 6.63
N THR A 33 -5.14 3.05 6.41
CA THR A 33 -5.69 4.29 6.94
C THR A 33 -6.19 5.14 5.78
N HIS A 34 -7.51 5.34 5.70
CA HIS A 34 -8.07 6.25 4.72
C HIS A 34 -7.77 7.70 5.10
N LEU A 35 -7.14 8.44 4.19
CA LEU A 35 -6.81 9.85 4.34
C LEU A 35 -7.74 10.65 3.44
N PRO A 36 -8.64 11.48 4.00
CA PRO A 36 -9.52 12.32 3.21
C PRO A 36 -8.69 13.17 2.24
N TYR A 37 -9.08 13.19 0.95
CA TYR A 37 -8.44 13.96 -0.13
C TYR A 37 -7.02 13.52 -0.54
N GLU A 38 -6.32 12.73 0.26
CA GLU A 38 -4.97 12.23 -0.05
C GLU A 38 -4.96 10.78 -0.56
N GLY A 39 -5.94 9.95 -0.19
CA GLY A 39 -6.04 8.55 -0.64
C GLY A 39 -6.05 7.56 0.52
N THR A 40 -5.31 6.46 0.41
CA THR A 40 -5.22 5.45 1.47
C THR A 40 -3.77 5.16 1.81
N ARG A 41 -3.39 5.41 3.06
CA ARG A 41 -2.08 5.00 3.58
C ARG A 41 -2.10 3.52 3.91
N VAL A 42 -1.17 2.80 3.33
CA VAL A 42 -0.87 1.40 3.60
C VAL A 42 0.42 1.37 4.42
N GLN A 43 0.36 0.86 5.64
CA GLN A 43 1.49 0.87 6.57
C GLN A 43 1.77 -0.53 7.08
N ASN A 44 3.03 -0.95 7.04
CA ASN A 44 3.53 -2.15 7.69
C ASN A 44 3.99 -1.82 9.11
N THR A 45 3.40 -2.48 10.11
CA THR A 45 3.71 -2.31 11.54
C THR A 45 4.69 -3.37 12.05
N GLY A 46 5.41 -4.06 11.15
CA GLY A 46 6.43 -5.05 11.50
C GLY A 46 5.92 -6.48 11.60
N GLY A 47 4.68 -6.76 11.19
CA GLY A 47 4.14 -8.13 11.14
C GLY A 47 4.55 -8.92 9.89
N THR A 48 5.05 -8.23 8.86
CA THR A 48 5.52 -8.82 7.60
C THR A 48 6.88 -8.23 7.25
N ALA A 49 7.77 -9.02 6.63
CA ALA A 49 9.06 -8.51 6.16
C ALA A 49 8.84 -7.41 5.10
N THR A 50 9.55 -6.27 5.22
CA THR A 50 9.41 -5.11 4.32
C THR A 50 9.51 -5.47 2.82
N PRO A 51 10.38 -6.40 2.36
CA PRO A 51 10.40 -6.81 0.96
C PRO A 51 9.09 -7.45 0.50
N ALA A 52 8.53 -8.39 1.29
CA ALA A 52 7.28 -9.05 0.97
C ALA A 52 6.09 -8.08 0.97
N PHE A 53 6.12 -7.09 1.87
CA PHE A 53 5.15 -5.99 1.87
C PHE A 53 5.21 -5.16 0.58
N ARG A 54 6.41 -4.76 0.14
CA ARG A 54 6.59 -3.98 -1.10
C ARG A 54 6.20 -4.77 -2.34
N ASP A 55 6.51 -6.07 -2.39
CA ASP A 55 6.10 -6.94 -3.49
C ASP A 55 4.58 -7.07 -3.59
N ALA A 56 3.90 -7.31 -2.47
CA ALA A 56 2.44 -7.39 -2.44
C ALA A 56 1.78 -6.07 -2.83
N LEU A 57 2.32 -4.95 -2.35
CA LEU A 57 1.84 -3.63 -2.72
C LEU A 57 2.06 -3.35 -4.22
N SER A 58 3.25 -3.66 -4.75
CA SER A 58 3.54 -3.52 -6.18
C SER A 58 2.55 -4.33 -7.03
N GLN A 59 2.23 -5.56 -6.65
CA GLN A 59 1.23 -6.39 -7.33
C GLN A 59 -0.18 -5.79 -7.27
N ALA A 60 -0.54 -5.17 -6.13
CA ALA A 60 -1.84 -4.50 -5.98
C ALA A 60 -1.96 -3.25 -6.84
N LEU A 61 -0.84 -2.57 -7.10
CA LEU A 61 -0.78 -1.31 -7.85
C LEU A 61 -0.47 -1.48 -9.34
N ALA A 62 0.14 -2.61 -9.73
CA ALA A 62 0.48 -2.94 -11.11
C ALA A 62 -0.68 -2.76 -12.11
N PRO A 63 -1.92 -3.25 -11.85
CA PRO A 63 -3.03 -3.05 -12.78
C PRO A 63 -3.50 -1.59 -12.90
N HIS A 64 -3.10 -0.73 -11.96
CA HIS A 64 -3.48 0.69 -11.89
C HIS A 64 -2.34 1.64 -12.31
N GLY A 65 -1.22 1.10 -12.82
CA GLY A 65 -0.07 1.90 -13.26
C GLY A 65 0.77 2.50 -12.12
N GLY A 66 0.62 2.03 -10.89
CA GLY A 66 1.42 2.49 -9.76
C GLY A 66 2.81 1.87 -9.76
N SER A 67 3.84 2.68 -10.01
CA SER A 67 5.25 2.30 -9.82
C SER A 67 5.71 2.73 -8.44
N LEU A 68 6.14 1.78 -7.60
CA LEU A 68 6.86 2.02 -6.35
C LEU A 68 8.34 2.13 -6.71
N SER A 69 8.83 3.34 -6.93
CA SER A 69 10.21 3.61 -7.37
C SER A 69 11.07 4.09 -6.21
#